data_AF-A0A3A5WI63-F1
#
_entry.id   AF-A0A3A5WI63-F1
#
_cell.length_a   1.000
_cell.length_b   1.000
_cell.length_c   1.000
_cell.angle_alpha   90.00
_cell.angle_beta   90.00
_cell.angle_gamma   90.00
#
_symmetry.space_group_name_H-M   'P 1'
#
loop_
_entity.id
_entity.type
_entity.pdbx_description
1 polymer ?
#
loop_
_entity_poly.entity_id
_entity_poly.type
_entity_poly.pdbx_seq_one_letter_code
_entity_poly.pdbx_strand_id
1 'polypeptide(L)'
;MANWNTRLRWIHLIFGMMISVYFARITFSGDINAWDEQPWVTMAMGNAVMAIVFWSGIIKWQLPRIKKWNRSRKKAAASNA
;
A
#
# COMPACT_ATOMS: atom_id res chain seq x y z
N MET A 1 20.86 7.86 -7.53
CA MET A 1 20.17 7.24 -6.37
C MET A 1 18.69 7.12 -6.69
N ALA A 2 18.22 5.94 -7.09
CA ALA A 2 16.82 5.77 -7.49
C ALA A 2 15.91 6.11 -6.30
N ASN A 3 15.07 7.12 -6.48
CA ASN A 3 14.26 7.69 -5.41
C ASN A 3 13.13 6.71 -5.07
N TRP A 4 13.41 5.80 -4.14
CA TRP A 4 12.51 4.69 -3.76
C TRP A 4 11.15 5.21 -3.29
N ASN A 5 11.14 6.39 -2.68
CA ASN A 5 9.93 7.11 -2.29
C ASN A 5 9.03 7.48 -3.49
N THR A 6 9.62 7.85 -4.63
CA THR A 6 8.87 8.19 -5.84
C THR A 6 8.27 6.94 -6.49
N ARG A 7 9.02 5.83 -6.53
CA ARG A 7 8.51 4.55 -7.08
C ARG A 7 7.37 3.98 -6.23
N LEU A 8 7.49 4.02 -4.91
CA LEU A 8 6.42 3.61 -4.00
C LEU A 8 5.17 4.50 -4.13
N ARG A 9 5.33 5.81 -4.35
CA ARG A 9 4.19 6.71 -4.59
C ARG A 9 3.40 6.32 -5.85
N TRP A 10 4.10 6.04 -6.95
CA TRP A 10 3.47 5.62 -8.19
C TRP A 10 2.78 4.25 -8.08
N ILE A 11 3.40 3.29 -7.39
CA ILE A 11 2.76 2.00 -7.11
C ILE A 11 1.47 2.21 -6.30
N HIS A 12 1.47 3.10 -5.30
CA HIS A 12 0.27 3.39 -4.50
C HIS A 12 -0.85 4.03 -5.32
N LEU A 13 -0.51 4.94 -6.23
CA LEU A 13 -1.48 5.57 -7.14
C LEU A 13 -2.10 4.56 -8.10
N ILE A 14 -1.31 3.66 -8.66
CA ILE A 14 -1.83 2.61 -9.57
C ILE A 14 -2.79 1.68 -8.84
N PHE A 15 -2.45 1.27 -7.61
CA PHE A 15 -3.32 0.43 -6.79
C PHE A 15 -4.62 1.15 -6.39
N GLY A 16 -4.55 2.43 -6.01
CA GLY A 16 -5.73 3.25 -5.75
C GLY A 16 -6.62 3.39 -6.99
N MET A 17 -6.01 3.57 -8.17
CA MET A 17 -6.73 3.66 -9.44
C MET A 17 -7.50 2.36 -9.75
N MET A 18 -6.91 1.19 -9.51
CA MET A 18 -7.59 -0.11 -9.71
C MET A 18 -8.82 -0.26 -8.80
N ILE A 19 -8.72 0.17 -7.55
CA ILE A 19 -9.86 0.18 -6.62
C ILE A 19 -10.95 1.17 -7.11
N SER A 20 -10.56 2.36 -7.55
CA SER A 20 -11.51 3.34 -8.08
C SER A 20 -12.25 2.82 -9.31
N VAL A 21 -11.60 2.09 -10.20
CA VAL A 21 -12.26 1.48 -11.38
C VAL A 21 -13.27 0.40 -10.95
N TYR A 22 -12.94 -0.40 -9.94
CA TYR A 22 -13.85 -1.41 -9.38
C TYR A 22 -15.13 -0.77 -8.81
N PHE A 23 -14.99 0.28 -8.01
CA PHE A 23 -16.14 1.01 -7.48
C PHE A 23 -16.89 1.78 -8.57
N ALA A 24 -16.19 2.38 -9.53
CA ALA A 24 -16.82 3.07 -10.66
C ALA A 24 -17.75 2.12 -11.44
N ARG A 25 -17.34 0.87 -11.68
CA ARG A 25 -18.21 -0.11 -12.34
C ARG A 25 -19.49 -0.39 -11.55
N ILE A 26 -19.40 -0.54 -10.23
CA ILE A 26 -20.59 -0.74 -9.36
C ILE A 26 -21.50 0.50 -9.42
N THR A 27 -20.93 1.70 -9.28
CA THR A 27 -21.69 2.95 -9.27
C THR A 27 -22.33 3.28 -10.63
N PHE A 28 -21.63 3.05 -11.75
CA PHE A 28 -22.15 3.32 -13.09
C PHE A 28 -23.15 2.24 -13.56
N SER A 29 -23.00 0.99 -13.11
CA SER A 29 -23.98 -0.06 -13.39
C SER A 29 -25.24 0.06 -12.55
N GLY A 30 -25.17 0.73 -11.38
CA GLY A 30 -26.25 0.75 -10.40
C GLY A 30 -26.51 -0.61 -9.73
N ASP A 31 -25.66 -1.60 -10.01
CA ASP A 31 -25.80 -2.97 -9.54
C ASP A 31 -24.69 -3.32 -8.56
N ILE A 32 -25.08 -3.54 -7.31
CA ILE A 32 -24.21 -3.98 -6.21
C ILE A 32 -23.70 -5.42 -6.42
N ASN A 33 -24.38 -6.20 -7.26
CA ASN A 33 -24.00 -7.56 -7.65
C ASN A 33 -23.29 -7.60 -9.01
N ALA A 34 -22.77 -6.47 -9.51
CA ALA A 34 -22.08 -6.40 -10.80
C ALA A 34 -20.87 -7.35 -10.94
N TRP A 35 -20.39 -7.92 -9.83
CA TRP A 35 -19.28 -8.87 -9.78
C TRP A 35 -19.66 -10.27 -9.30
N ASP A 36 -20.96 -10.55 -9.13
CA ASP A 36 -21.44 -11.83 -8.59
C ASP A 36 -21.22 -13.00 -9.57
N GLU A 37 -21.23 -12.71 -10.87
CA GLU A 37 -20.81 -13.66 -11.91
C GLU A 37 -19.29 -13.94 -11.90
N GLN A 38 -18.49 -13.10 -11.23
CA GLN A 38 -17.03 -13.19 -11.19
C GLN A 38 -16.51 -13.06 -9.75
N PRO A 39 -16.78 -14.05 -8.88
CA PRO A 39 -16.42 -14.01 -7.46
C PRO A 39 -14.92 -13.87 -7.20
N TRP A 40 -14.09 -14.25 -8.17
CA TRP A 40 -12.64 -14.06 -8.13
C TRP A 40 -12.23 -12.58 -8.10
N VAL A 41 -13.03 -11.68 -8.70
CA VAL A 41 -12.76 -10.24 -8.71
C VAL A 41 -12.93 -9.66 -7.31
N THR A 42 -14.00 -10.05 -6.61
CA THR A 42 -14.25 -9.65 -5.22
C THR A 42 -13.13 -10.14 -4.30
N MET A 43 -12.69 -11.39 -4.46
CA MET A 43 -11.59 -11.95 -3.69
C MET A 43 -10.24 -11.26 -3.99
N ALA A 44 -9.96 -10.97 -5.26
CA ALA A 44 -8.76 -10.25 -5.67
C ALA A 44 -8.76 -8.81 -5.16
N MET A 45 -9.91 -8.13 -5.22
CA MET A 45 -10.08 -6.77 -4.70
C MET A 45 -9.91 -6.72 -3.19
N GLY A 46 -10.50 -7.66 -2.45
CA GLY A 46 -10.32 -7.78 -1.00
C GLY A 46 -8.86 -7.99 -0.60
N ASN A 47 -8.16 -8.90 -1.28
CA ASN A 47 -6.72 -9.10 -1.08
C ASN A 47 -5.89 -7.87 -1.46
N ALA A 48 -6.22 -7.18 -2.55
CA ALA A 48 -5.55 -5.96 -2.96
C ALA A 48 -5.71 -4.85 -1.92
N VAL A 49 -6.93 -4.63 -1.42
CA VAL A 49 -7.20 -3.66 -0.34
C VAL A 49 -6.42 -4.03 0.93
N MET A 50 -6.47 -5.28 1.35
CA MET A 50 -5.71 -5.75 2.52
C MET A 50 -4.20 -5.56 2.33
N ALA A 51 -3.65 -5.95 1.18
CA ALA A 51 -2.24 -5.76 0.86
C ALA A 51 -1.85 -4.27 0.86
N ILE A 52 -2.69 -3.38 0.34
CA ILE A 52 -2.45 -1.93 0.35
C ILE A 52 -2.53 -1.37 1.77
N VAL A 53 -3.48 -1.81 2.61
CA VAL A 53 -3.57 -1.37 4.01
C VAL A 53 -2.35 -1.85 4.78
N PHE A 54 -1.94 -3.11 4.63
CA PHE A 54 -0.71 -3.64 5.22
C PHE A 54 0.53 -2.87 4.73
N TRP A 55 0.59 -2.54 3.45
CA TRP A 55 1.72 -1.84 2.84
C TRP A 55 1.77 -0.34 3.21
N SER A 56 0.65 0.36 3.16
CA SER A 56 0.56 1.78 3.56
C SER A 56 0.62 1.98 5.08
N GLY A 57 0.13 1.01 5.85
CA GLY A 57 0.11 1.03 7.31
C GLY A 57 1.43 0.56 7.93
N ILE A 58 1.93 -0.62 7.56
CA ILE A 58 3.13 -1.20 8.20
C ILE A 58 4.39 -0.63 7.58
N ILE A 59 4.55 -0.72 6.25
CA ILE A 59 5.82 -0.33 5.60
C ILE A 59 6.06 1.18 5.71
N LYS A 60 5.04 2.03 5.49
CA LYS A 60 5.21 3.49 5.56
C LYS A 60 5.48 4.01 6.98
N TRP A 61 4.90 3.41 8.02
CA TRP A 61 5.06 3.88 9.40
C TRP A 61 6.17 3.18 10.17
N GLN A 62 6.48 1.92 9.85
CA GLN A 62 7.55 1.15 10.52
C GLN A 62 8.93 1.47 9.93
N LEU A 63 9.09 1.63 8.61
CA LEU A 63 10.42 1.90 8.01
C LEU A 63 11.11 3.18 8.51
N PRO A 64 10.44 4.34 8.60
CA PRO A 64 11.07 5.55 9.13
C PRO A 64 11.49 5.38 10.58
N ARG A 65 10.68 4.66 11.36
CA ARG A 65 10.92 4.36 12.77
C ARG A 65 12.14 3.46 12.95
N ILE A 66 12.20 2.36 12.18
CA ILE A 66 13.33 1.43 12.16
C ILE A 66 14.61 2.13 11.69
N LYS A 67 14.53 2.96 10.65
CA LYS A 67 15.69 3.71 10.14
C LYS A 67 16.20 4.75 11.15
N LYS A 68 15.29 5.42 11.89
CA LYS A 68 15.65 6.34 12.98
C LYS A 68 16.31 5.60 14.14
N TRP A 69 15.76 4.46 14.54
CA TRP A 69 16.34 3.60 15.59
C TRP A 69 17.75 3.12 15.23
N ASN A 70 17.94 2.65 13.99
CA ASN A 70 19.24 2.18 13.53
C ASN A 70 20.28 3.32 13.43
N ARG A 71 19.87 4.54 13.07
CA ARG A 71 20.74 5.73 13.06
C ARG A 71 21.15 6.14 14.48
N SER A 72 20.25 6.02 15.46
CA SER A 72 20.54 6.29 16.87
C SER A 72 21.55 5.29 17.44
N ARG A 73 21.39 3.99 17.12
CA ARG A 73 22.34 2.94 17.55
C ARG A 73 23.75 3.15 16.98
N LYS A 74 23.86 3.51 15.69
CA LYS A 74 25.17 3.82 15.08
C LYS A 74 25.83 5.04 15.72
N LYS A 75 25.06 6.07 16.09
CA LYS A 75 25.57 7.26 16.79
C LYS A 75 26.08 6.92 18.20
N ALA A 76 25.36 6.09 18.93
CA ALA A 76 25.76 5.63 20.27
C ALA A 76 26.99 4.70 20.24
N ALA A 77 27.11 3.86 19.21
CA ALA A 77 28.30 3.03 19.03
C ALA A 77 29.56 3.88 18.70
N ALA A 78 29.40 4.97 17.95
CA ALA A 78 30.50 5.88 17.61
C ALA A 78 30.90 6.85 18.73
N SER A 79 30.06 7.07 19.74
CA SER A 79 30.41 7.88 20.92
C SER A 79 31.08 7.08 22.03
N ASN A 80 31.00 5.74 21.97
CA ASN A 80 31.57 4.82 22.95
C ASN A 80 32.89 4.17 22.47
N ALA A 81 33.40 4.59 21.31
CA ALA A 81 34.68 4.21 20.72
C ALA A 81 35.59 5.45 20.69
#